data_AF-A0A6J4T506-F1
#
_entry.id   AF-A0A6J4T506-F1
#
_cell.length_a   1.000
_cell.length_b   1.000
_cell.length_c   1.000
_cell.angle_alpha   90.00
_cell.angle_beta   90.00
_cell.angle_gamma   90.00
#
_symmetry.space_group_name_H-M   'P 1'
#
loop_
_entity.id
_entity.type
_entity.pdbx_description
1 polymer ?
#
loop_
_entity_poly.entity_id
_entity_poly.type
_entity_poly.pdbx_seq_one_letter_code
_entity_poly.pdbx_strand_id
1 'polypeptide(L)'
;PADDEIIDLWGVREAISHLFPDTPTHELPGVSYPSASPNLGTLEAACAADDGAVLLAAYGTTHLLAVIRAGDVRADPRTLVDLAMELAERLGDDLPAGSASAKSPSAQYRRIPHGERVWNMNRGGERHSRLWDAPWVADPLAAQRDLIVSVLRGEADPRSFS
;
A
#
# COMPACT_ATOMS: atom_id res chain seq x y z
N PRO A 1 -28.21 -7.71 10.17
CA PRO A 1 -27.55 -6.48 10.68
C PRO A 1 -26.32 -6.21 9.83
N ALA A 2 -26.26 -5.06 9.14
CA ALA A 2 -24.96 -4.58 8.70
C ALA A 2 -24.19 -4.29 9.99
N ASP A 3 -23.09 -5.02 10.22
CA ASP A 3 -22.19 -4.68 11.32
C ASP A 3 -21.86 -3.19 11.18
N ASP A 4 -22.03 -2.43 12.26
CA ASP A 4 -21.65 -1.02 12.31
C ASP A 4 -20.14 -0.94 12.03
N GLU A 5 -19.80 -0.81 10.75
CA GLU A 5 -18.45 -0.85 10.26
C GLU A 5 -17.74 0.38 10.82
N ILE A 6 -16.74 0.16 11.68
CA ILE A 6 -15.93 1.25 12.23
C ILE A 6 -15.17 1.88 11.06
N ILE A 7 -15.70 3.01 10.61
CA ILE A 7 -15.07 3.88 9.62
C ILE A 7 -13.92 4.56 10.34
N ASP A 8 -12.68 4.25 9.93
CA ASP A 8 -11.54 5.00 10.42
C ASP A 8 -11.64 6.45 9.95
N LEU A 9 -11.80 7.36 10.92
CA LEU A 9 -11.86 8.80 10.68
C LEU A 9 -10.46 9.39 10.53
N TRP A 10 -10.31 10.26 9.54
CA TRP A 10 -9.03 10.86 9.17
C TRP A 10 -8.49 11.82 10.25
N GLY A 11 -7.21 11.67 10.64
CA GLY A 11 -6.51 12.56 11.56
C GLY A 11 -7.04 12.53 13.00
N VAL A 12 -7.93 11.59 13.30
CA VAL A 12 -8.55 11.44 14.61
C VAL A 12 -7.66 10.67 15.56
N ARG A 13 -6.84 9.75 15.06
CA ARG A 13 -6.05 8.82 15.87
C ARG A 13 -5.08 9.54 16.80
N GLU A 14 -4.28 10.46 16.27
CA GLU A 14 -3.39 11.31 17.08
C GLU A 14 -4.18 12.25 17.98
N ALA A 15 -5.27 12.81 17.45
CA ALA A 15 -6.12 13.73 18.19
C ALA A 15 -6.73 13.09 19.44
N ILE A 16 -7.05 11.78 19.41
CA ILE A 16 -7.61 11.05 20.56
C ILE A 16 -6.57 10.26 21.35
N SER A 17 -5.33 10.13 20.86
CA SER A 17 -4.29 9.30 21.52
C SER A 17 -4.06 9.65 22.98
N HIS A 18 -4.12 10.93 23.32
CA HIS A 18 -3.99 11.42 24.70
C HIS A 18 -5.11 10.97 25.64
N LEU A 19 -6.28 10.57 25.11
CA LEU A 19 -7.40 10.04 25.88
C LEU A 19 -7.20 8.56 26.25
N PHE A 20 -6.24 7.89 25.61
CA PHE A 20 -5.97 6.46 25.77
C PHE A 20 -4.46 6.21 25.97
N PRO A 21 -3.87 6.68 27.09
CA PRO A 21 -2.41 6.69 27.28
C PRO A 21 -1.77 5.30 27.34
N ASP A 22 -2.55 4.28 27.72
CA ASP A 22 -2.08 2.89 27.83
C ASP A 22 -2.37 2.07 26.55
N THR A 23 -3.01 2.67 25.54
CA THR A 23 -3.34 1.99 24.29
C THR A 23 -2.35 2.40 23.21
N PRO A 24 -1.65 1.44 22.56
CA PRO A 24 -0.78 1.75 21.43
C PRO A 24 -1.54 2.53 20.36
N THR A 25 -0.94 3.59 19.82
CA THR A 25 -1.61 4.51 18.88
C THR A 25 -2.22 3.77 17.69
N HIS A 26 -1.58 2.72 17.19
CA HIS A 26 -2.10 1.93 16.07
C HIS A 26 -3.38 1.16 16.42
N GLU A 27 -3.67 0.85 17.69
CA GLU A 27 -4.91 0.17 18.09
C GLU A 27 -6.11 1.11 18.17
N LEU A 28 -5.88 2.43 18.20
CA LEU A 28 -6.94 3.43 18.26
C LEU A 28 -7.67 3.58 16.91
N PRO A 29 -8.98 3.87 16.93
CA PRO A 29 -9.73 4.12 15.70
C PRO A 29 -9.25 5.40 15.00
N GLY A 30 -9.34 5.40 13.67
CA GLY A 30 -8.92 6.53 12.83
C GLY A 30 -7.67 6.23 12.01
N VAL A 31 -7.27 7.16 11.14
CA VAL A 31 -6.04 7.03 10.35
C VAL A 31 -5.09 8.18 10.69
N SER A 32 -3.84 7.84 10.96
CA SER A 32 -2.81 8.83 11.29
C SER A 32 -2.48 9.74 10.10
N TYR A 33 -2.19 9.17 8.92
CA TYR A 33 -1.68 9.96 7.77
C TYR A 33 -2.00 9.43 6.36
N PRO A 34 -3.19 9.66 5.78
CA PRO A 34 -3.54 9.12 4.47
C PRO A 34 -3.47 10.04 3.22
N SER A 35 -3.69 11.36 3.26
CA SER A 35 -3.73 12.17 2.02
C SER A 35 -2.63 13.23 1.91
N ALA A 36 -2.20 13.80 3.04
CA ALA A 36 -1.16 14.82 3.10
C ALA A 36 0.24 14.27 3.41
N SER A 37 0.38 12.95 3.62
CA SER A 37 1.68 12.34 3.94
C SER A 37 2.64 12.57 2.77
N PRO A 38 3.76 13.30 2.97
CA PRO A 38 4.61 13.73 1.87
C PRO A 38 5.14 12.52 1.11
N ASN A 39 5.13 12.62 -0.21
CA ASN A 39 5.87 11.67 -1.04
C ASN A 39 7.35 11.84 -0.70
N LEU A 40 8.02 10.75 -0.33
CA LEU A 40 9.45 10.75 0.00
C LEU A 40 10.33 10.94 -1.25
N GLY A 41 9.73 10.86 -2.45
CA GLY A 41 10.35 11.19 -3.73
C GLY A 41 11.26 10.08 -4.29
N THR A 42 11.93 9.31 -3.44
CA THR A 42 12.87 8.25 -3.84
C THR A 42 12.71 6.99 -3.00
N LEU A 43 13.14 5.86 -3.55
CA LEU A 43 13.18 4.58 -2.83
C LEU A 43 14.18 4.63 -1.68
N GLU A 44 15.34 5.27 -1.90
CA GLU A 44 16.38 5.45 -0.91
C GLU A 44 15.88 6.22 0.32
N ALA A 45 15.13 7.31 0.10
CA ALA A 45 14.51 8.06 1.18
C ALA A 45 13.45 7.25 1.94
N ALA A 46 12.72 6.36 1.24
CA ALA A 46 11.79 5.44 1.89
C ALA A 46 12.52 4.38 2.72
N CYS A 47 13.58 3.77 2.20
CA CYS A 47 14.36 2.78 2.93
C CYS A 47 15.06 3.38 4.17
N ALA A 48 15.39 4.67 4.14
CA ALA A 48 16.00 5.38 5.27
C ALA A 48 14.99 5.78 6.37
N ALA A 49 13.69 5.76 6.08
CA ALA A 49 12.64 6.08 7.05
C ALA A 49 12.16 4.78 7.73
N ASP A 50 12.10 4.79 9.07
CA ASP A 50 11.61 3.63 9.86
C ASP A 50 10.19 3.21 9.47
N ASP A 51 9.37 4.18 9.06
CA ASP A 51 7.99 4.02 8.59
C ASP A 51 7.86 4.18 7.06
N GLY A 52 8.95 4.00 6.32
CA GLY A 52 8.93 4.06 4.86
C GLY A 52 8.19 2.87 4.25
N ALA A 53 7.36 3.16 3.25
CA ALA A 53 6.60 2.17 2.49
C ALA A 53 6.69 2.43 0.98
N VAL A 54 6.69 1.34 0.22
CA VAL A 54 6.56 1.32 -1.24
C VAL A 54 5.15 0.88 -1.58
N LEU A 55 4.49 1.68 -2.42
CA LEU A 55 3.15 1.45 -2.90
C LEU A 55 3.22 1.23 -4.41
N LEU A 56 2.82 0.05 -4.87
CA LEU A 56 2.56 -0.19 -6.28
C LEU A 56 1.10 0.17 -6.57
N ALA A 57 0.87 0.96 -7.61
CA ALA A 57 -0.47 1.41 -7.95
C ALA A 57 -0.71 1.35 -9.46
N ALA A 58 -1.93 0.97 -9.86
CA ALA A 58 -2.36 1.03 -11.25
C ALA A 58 -2.62 2.47 -11.70
N TYR A 59 -3.27 3.28 -10.86
CA TYR A 59 -3.57 4.69 -11.13
C TYR A 59 -3.50 5.52 -9.85
N GLY A 60 -2.60 6.51 -9.84
CA GLY A 60 -2.47 7.44 -8.71
C GLY A 60 -2.30 6.71 -7.38
N THR A 61 -2.89 7.22 -6.28
CA THR A 61 -2.86 6.54 -4.98
C THR A 61 -4.09 5.69 -4.72
N THR A 62 -5.13 5.78 -5.55
CA THR A 62 -6.48 5.25 -5.27
C THR A 62 -6.66 3.78 -5.65
N HIS A 63 -5.77 3.24 -6.48
CA HIS A 63 -5.81 1.84 -6.93
C HIS A 63 -4.50 1.15 -6.61
N LEU A 64 -4.30 0.85 -5.33
CA LEU A 64 -3.13 0.11 -4.87
C LEU A 64 -3.22 -1.35 -5.30
N LEU A 65 -2.06 -1.87 -5.71
CA LEU A 65 -1.85 -3.26 -6.14
C LEU A 65 -1.10 -4.03 -5.07
N ALA A 66 -0.07 -3.40 -4.50
CA ALA A 66 0.71 -3.95 -3.40
C ALA A 66 1.25 -2.81 -2.52
N VAL A 67 1.45 -3.09 -1.24
CA VAL A 67 2.13 -2.20 -0.30
C VAL A 67 3.09 -3.02 0.55
N ILE A 68 4.32 -2.55 0.66
CA ILE A 68 5.39 -3.22 1.40
C ILE A 68 6.22 -2.20 2.16
N ARG A 69 6.80 -2.61 3.29
CA ARG A 69 7.81 -1.79 3.99
C ARG A 69 8.99 -1.57 3.05
N ALA A 70 9.44 -0.32 2.93
CA ALA A 70 10.53 0.02 2.01
C ALA A 70 11.83 -0.71 2.38
N GLY A 71 12.10 -0.91 3.68
CA GLY A 71 13.25 -1.67 4.17
C GLY A 71 13.32 -3.13 3.71
N ASP A 72 12.22 -3.71 3.23
CA ASP A 72 12.16 -5.09 2.71
C ASP A 72 12.35 -5.16 1.18
N VAL A 73 12.34 -4.02 0.50
CA VAL A 73 12.48 -3.94 -0.96
C VAL A 73 13.94 -3.99 -1.35
N ARG A 74 14.27 -4.81 -2.36
CA ARG A 74 15.61 -4.88 -2.98
C ARG A 74 15.57 -4.67 -4.49
N ALA A 75 14.39 -4.72 -5.09
CA ALA A 75 14.20 -4.35 -6.49
C ALA A 75 14.58 -2.88 -6.73
N ASP A 76 15.17 -2.61 -7.89
CA ASP A 76 15.44 -1.23 -8.31
C ASP A 76 14.14 -0.49 -8.71
N PRO A 77 14.13 0.85 -8.72
CA PRO A 77 12.95 1.64 -9.05
C PRO A 77 12.29 1.32 -10.40
N ARG A 78 13.07 0.90 -11.41
CA ARG A 78 12.53 0.55 -12.72
C ARG A 78 11.79 -0.78 -12.65
N THR A 79 12.37 -1.78 -11.97
CA THR A 79 11.72 -3.07 -11.71
C THR A 79 10.38 -2.90 -10.97
N LEU A 80 10.31 -1.96 -10.02
CA LEU A 80 9.04 -1.66 -9.32
C LEU A 80 7.96 -1.10 -10.26
N VAL A 81 8.35 -0.22 -11.20
CA VAL A 81 7.42 0.33 -12.19
C VAL A 81 6.99 -0.74 -13.19
N ASP A 82 7.93 -1.53 -13.70
CA ASP A 82 7.65 -2.64 -14.62
C ASP A 82 6.69 -3.66 -13.98
N LEU A 83 6.90 -4.00 -12.70
CA LEU A 83 5.98 -4.84 -11.93
C LEU A 83 4.60 -4.20 -11.78
N ALA A 84 4.51 -2.90 -11.47
CA ALA A 84 3.22 -2.22 -11.38
C ALA A 84 2.45 -2.24 -12.72
N MET A 85 3.16 -2.14 -13.84
CA MET A 85 2.58 -2.25 -15.18
C MET A 85 2.04 -3.66 -15.45
N GLU A 86 2.85 -4.69 -15.25
CA GLU A 86 2.45 -6.10 -15.43
C GLU A 86 1.21 -6.45 -14.59
N LEU A 87 1.20 -6.04 -13.31
CA LEU A 87 0.07 -6.28 -12.42
C LEU A 87 -1.18 -5.51 -12.85
N ALA A 88 -1.04 -4.29 -13.37
CA ALA A 88 -2.17 -3.53 -13.89
C ALA A 88 -2.76 -4.17 -15.16
N GLU A 89 -1.90 -4.64 -16.08
CA GLU A 89 -2.33 -5.33 -17.31
C GLU A 89 -3.12 -6.60 -16.99
N ARG A 90 -2.69 -7.37 -15.98
CA ARG A 90 -3.40 -8.57 -15.51
C ARG A 90 -4.78 -8.30 -14.97
N LEU A 91 -4.95 -7.17 -14.29
CA LEU A 91 -6.26 -6.79 -13.77
C LEU A 91 -7.19 -6.31 -14.88
N GLY A 92 -6.66 -5.78 -16.00
CA GLY A 92 -7.45 -5.44 -17.18
C GLY A 92 -8.73 -4.66 -16.83
N ASP A 93 -9.89 -5.24 -17.16
CA ASP A 93 -11.22 -4.66 -16.96
C ASP A 93 -11.68 -4.60 -15.48
N ASP A 94 -10.99 -5.30 -14.56
CA ASP A 94 -11.24 -5.17 -13.12
C ASP A 94 -10.74 -3.82 -12.57
N LEU A 95 -9.99 -3.06 -13.38
CA LEU A 95 -9.70 -1.66 -13.14
C LEU A 95 -10.89 -0.79 -13.56
N PRO A 96 -11.43 0.09 -12.70
CA PRO A 96 -12.59 0.89 -13.06
C PRO A 96 -12.29 1.74 -14.30
N ALA A 97 -13.05 1.48 -15.37
CA ALA A 97 -13.02 2.27 -16.59
C ALA A 97 -13.38 3.72 -16.26
N GLY A 98 -12.42 4.64 -16.42
CA GLY A 98 -12.68 6.07 -16.28
C GLY A 98 -12.16 6.75 -15.01
N SER A 99 -11.17 6.20 -14.30
CA SER A 99 -10.38 7.08 -13.43
C SER A 99 -9.58 8.05 -14.31
N ALA A 100 -10.13 9.24 -14.55
CA ALA A 100 -9.57 10.34 -15.35
C ALA A 100 -8.23 10.90 -14.80
N SER A 101 -7.56 10.20 -13.90
CA SER A 101 -6.16 10.44 -13.58
C SER A 101 -5.33 9.76 -14.66
N ALA A 102 -4.86 10.55 -15.64
CA ALA A 102 -3.89 10.18 -16.68
C ALA A 102 -2.50 9.77 -16.13
N LYS A 103 -2.45 9.04 -15.01
CA LYS A 103 -1.23 8.58 -14.37
C LYS A 103 -1.07 7.11 -14.66
N SER A 104 -0.02 6.77 -15.38
CA SER A 104 0.40 5.38 -15.63
C SER A 104 0.63 4.63 -14.32
N PRO A 105 0.62 3.28 -14.36
CA PRO A 105 1.06 2.46 -13.25
C PRO A 105 2.41 2.94 -12.70
N SER A 106 2.54 2.95 -11.37
CA SER A 106 3.67 3.60 -10.72
C SER A 106 4.03 2.96 -9.38
N ALA A 107 5.30 3.14 -9.01
CA ALA A 107 5.78 2.94 -7.66
C ALA A 107 5.82 4.29 -6.93
N GLN A 108 5.28 4.34 -5.72
CA GLN A 108 5.24 5.53 -4.88
C GLN A 108 5.86 5.27 -3.51
N TYR A 109 6.50 6.30 -2.97
CA TYR A 109 7.28 6.23 -1.75
C TYR A 109 6.63 7.11 -0.69
N ARG A 110 6.15 6.51 0.41
CA ARG A 110 5.37 7.22 1.44
C ARG A 110 5.83 6.83 2.83
N ARG A 111 5.50 7.67 3.81
CA ARG A 111 5.56 7.29 5.23
C ARG A 111 4.21 6.70 5.63
N ILE A 112 4.23 5.45 6.07
CA ILE A 112 3.10 4.71 6.62
C ILE A 112 3.61 4.01 7.87
N PRO A 113 3.30 4.54 9.07
CA PRO A 113 3.67 3.89 10.32
C PRO A 113 3.18 2.45 10.37
N HIS A 114 4.00 1.59 10.97
CA HIS A 114 3.62 0.20 11.19
C HIS A 114 2.34 0.10 12.03
N GLY A 115 1.45 -0.81 11.65
CA GLY A 115 0.11 -0.93 12.22
C GLY A 115 -0.91 0.09 11.70
N GLU A 116 -0.56 1.01 10.81
CA GLU A 116 -1.52 1.94 10.19
C GLU A 116 -2.34 1.28 9.09
N ARG A 117 -3.60 1.71 8.94
CA ARG A 117 -4.41 1.32 7.78
C ARG A 117 -3.98 2.12 6.57
N VAL A 118 -3.88 1.47 5.43
CA VAL A 118 -3.71 2.16 4.16
C VAL A 118 -5.09 2.25 3.50
N TRP A 119 -5.75 3.38 3.71
CA TRP A 119 -7.12 3.71 3.25
C TRP A 119 -7.42 3.48 1.76
N ASN A 120 -6.40 3.26 0.92
CA ASN A 120 -6.54 2.93 -0.51
C ASN A 120 -6.32 1.45 -0.83
N MET A 121 -6.25 0.58 0.18
CA MET A 121 -6.26 -0.88 0.05
C MET A 121 -7.67 -1.45 -0.19
N ASN A 122 -8.57 -0.68 -0.82
CA ASN A 122 -10.01 -1.01 -0.91
C ASN A 122 -10.33 -2.16 -1.88
N ARG A 123 -9.34 -2.94 -2.29
CA ARG A 123 -9.46 -4.03 -3.25
C ARG A 123 -9.39 -5.37 -2.55
N GLY A 124 -10.55 -5.87 -2.14
CA GLY A 124 -10.66 -7.16 -1.48
C GLY A 124 -11.38 -7.15 -0.14
N GLY A 125 -11.47 -8.32 0.48
CA GLY A 125 -11.88 -8.50 1.87
C GLY A 125 -10.89 -7.90 2.87
N GLU A 126 -9.65 -7.66 2.45
CA GLU A 126 -8.59 -7.00 3.21
C GLU A 126 -8.65 -5.46 3.16
N ARG A 127 -9.80 -4.85 2.84
CA ARG A 127 -9.96 -3.39 2.74
C ARG A 127 -9.61 -2.60 4.00
N HIS A 128 -9.55 -3.28 5.15
CA HIS A 128 -9.19 -2.72 6.46
C HIS A 128 -7.85 -3.21 6.98
N SER A 129 -7.06 -3.87 6.13
CA SER A 129 -5.74 -4.35 6.50
C SER A 129 -4.84 -3.20 6.91
N ARG A 130 -4.05 -3.48 7.94
CA ARG A 130 -3.01 -2.60 8.44
C ARG A 130 -1.68 -3.02 7.83
N LEU A 131 -0.80 -2.05 7.57
CA LEU A 131 0.55 -2.34 7.15
C LEU A 131 1.32 -2.94 8.33
N TRP A 132 1.51 -4.26 8.29
CA TRP A 132 2.32 -5.01 9.25
C TRP A 132 3.62 -5.48 8.58
N ASP A 133 4.23 -6.55 9.08
CA ASP A 133 5.46 -7.12 8.51
C ASP A 133 5.22 -7.88 7.20
N ALA A 134 3.99 -8.35 6.97
CA ALA A 134 3.63 -8.98 5.72
C ALA A 134 3.28 -7.92 4.67
N PRO A 135 3.81 -8.02 3.43
CA PRO A 135 3.37 -7.18 2.33
C PRO A 135 1.88 -7.38 2.08
N TRP A 136 1.14 -6.29 1.90
CA TRP A 136 -0.24 -6.35 1.44
C TRP A 136 -0.29 -6.42 -0.08
N VAL A 137 -1.18 -7.25 -0.61
CA VAL A 137 -1.41 -7.43 -2.05
C VAL A 137 -2.91 -7.47 -2.27
N ALA A 138 -3.40 -6.76 -3.28
CA ALA A 138 -4.83 -6.71 -3.60
C ALA A 138 -5.40 -8.11 -3.85
N ASP A 139 -6.61 -8.40 -3.37
CA ASP A 139 -7.22 -9.74 -3.44
C ASP A 139 -7.27 -10.37 -4.84
N PRO A 140 -7.57 -9.63 -5.93
CA PRO A 140 -7.52 -10.20 -7.27
C PRO A 140 -6.13 -10.75 -7.67
N LEU A 141 -5.07 -10.30 -6.99
CA LEU A 141 -3.69 -10.73 -7.17
C LEU A 141 -3.24 -11.75 -6.11
N ALA A 142 -4.12 -12.19 -5.19
CA ALA A 142 -3.75 -13.03 -4.06
C ALA A 142 -3.06 -14.34 -4.46
N ALA A 143 -3.48 -14.95 -5.59
CA ALA A 143 -2.87 -16.17 -6.12
C ALA A 143 -1.39 -15.98 -6.54
N GLN A 144 -0.95 -14.74 -6.76
CA GLN A 144 0.39 -14.39 -7.21
C GLN A 144 1.21 -13.71 -6.11
N ARG A 145 0.69 -13.65 -4.87
CA ARG A 145 1.31 -12.91 -3.76
C ARG A 145 2.77 -13.27 -3.56
N ASP A 146 3.11 -14.56 -3.54
CA ASP A 146 4.48 -15.01 -3.30
C ASP A 146 5.44 -14.56 -4.42
N LEU A 147 4.98 -14.60 -5.67
CA LEU A 147 5.76 -14.13 -6.81
C LEU A 147 5.97 -12.61 -6.76
N ILE A 148 4.92 -11.85 -6.46
CA ILE A 148 4.98 -10.39 -6.28
C ILE A 148 5.99 -10.04 -5.20
N VAL A 149 5.92 -10.72 -4.05
CA VAL A 149 6.84 -10.50 -2.93
C VAL A 149 8.28 -10.88 -3.31
N SER A 150 8.47 -11.97 -4.04
CA SER A 150 9.78 -12.41 -4.52
C SER A 150 10.41 -11.36 -5.45
N VAL A 151 9.65 -10.80 -6.40
CA VAL A 151 10.13 -9.72 -7.27
C VAL A 151 10.47 -8.46 -6.47
N LEU A 152 9.62 -8.04 -5.53
CA LEU A 152 9.88 -6.88 -4.66
C LEU A 152 11.19 -7.04 -3.85
N ARG A 153 11.47 -8.27 -3.42
CA ARG A 153 12.70 -8.65 -2.71
C ARG A 153 13.90 -8.91 -3.62
N GLY A 154 13.76 -8.72 -4.94
CA GLY A 154 14.84 -8.93 -5.91
C GLY A 154 15.23 -10.41 -6.09
N GLU A 155 14.34 -11.33 -5.74
CA GLU A 155 14.55 -12.78 -5.78
C GLU A 155 14.02 -13.40 -7.09
N ALA A 156 13.14 -12.69 -7.82
CA ALA A 156 12.55 -13.12 -9.08
C ALA A 156 12.50 -11.99 -10.12
N ASP A 157 12.37 -12.35 -11.39
CA ASP A 157 12.22 -11.42 -12.50
C ASP A 157 10.75 -10.96 -12.58
N PRO A 158 10.45 -9.65 -12.77
CA PRO A 158 9.08 -9.17 -13.00
C PRO A 158 8.39 -9.79 -14.22
N ARG A 159 9.11 -10.47 -15.11
CA ARG A 159 8.56 -11.22 -16.26
C ARG A 159 8.21 -12.66 -15.93
N SER A 160 8.54 -13.15 -14.72
CA SER A 160 8.22 -14.51 -14.28
C SER A 160 6.72 -14.78 -14.10
N PHE A 161 5.87 -13.78 -14.35
CA PHE A 161 4.43 -13.92 -14.39
C PHE A 161 3.92 -14.57 -15.70
N SER A 162 4.78 -14.68 -16.73
CA SER A 162 4.45 -15.22 -18.08
C SER A 162 4.18 -16.72 -18.10
#